data_AF-A0A6C0IN03-F1
#
_entry.id   AF-A0A6C0IN03-F1
#
_cell.length_a   1.000
_cell.length_b   1.000
_cell.length_c   1.000
_cell.angle_alpha   90.00
_cell.angle_beta   90.00
_cell.angle_gamma   90.00
#
_symmetry.space_group_name_H-M   'P 1'
#
loop_
_entity.id
_entity.type
_entity.pdbx_description
1 polymer ?
#
loop_
_entity_poly.entity_id
_entity_poly.type
_entity_poly.pdbx_seq_one_letter_code
_entity_poly.pdbx_strand_id
1 'polypeptide(L)'
;MNNFMESYFGPLNLKSEYCLYFYYVSVVFFIMFALSSLGFLAYVIKNFKKVKADYLVNSISLLLSTFISYFANRVLYTMCLSNLK
;
A
#
# COMPACT_ATOMS: atom_id res chain seq x y z
N MET A 1 -30.33 3.86 -16.75
CA MET A 1 -29.75 4.21 -15.43
C MET A 1 -28.68 3.18 -15.17
N ASN A 2 -27.38 3.54 -15.14
CA ASN A 2 -26.22 2.75 -14.63
C ASN A 2 -24.86 3.01 -15.32
N ASN A 3 -24.75 3.84 -16.36
CA ASN A 3 -23.45 4.09 -17.02
C ASN A 3 -22.39 4.73 -16.11
N PHE A 4 -22.78 5.57 -15.14
CA PHE A 4 -21.82 6.20 -14.21
C PHE A 4 -21.27 5.19 -13.19
N MET A 5 -22.13 4.33 -12.64
CA MET A 5 -21.71 3.30 -11.68
C MET A 5 -20.89 2.21 -12.35
N GLU A 6 -21.23 1.78 -13.56
CA GLU A 6 -20.40 0.83 -14.33
C GLU A 6 -19.08 1.43 -14.80
N SER A 7 -19.02 2.72 -15.14
CA SER A 7 -17.77 3.32 -15.60
C SER A 7 -16.76 3.60 -14.48
N TYR A 8 -17.22 3.90 -13.26
CA TYR A 8 -16.36 4.23 -12.11
C TYR A 8 -16.19 3.09 -11.10
N PHE A 9 -17.25 2.30 -10.89
CA PHE A 9 -17.29 1.17 -9.95
C PHE A 9 -17.48 -0.18 -10.65
N GLY A 10 -17.51 -0.21 -11.98
CA GLY A 10 -17.47 -1.46 -12.73
C GLY A 10 -16.14 -2.19 -12.52
N PRO A 11 -16.06 -3.45 -12.93
CA PRO A 11 -14.86 -4.26 -12.75
C PRO A 11 -13.69 -3.69 -13.56
N LEU A 12 -12.87 -2.83 -12.95
CA LEU A 12 -11.58 -2.35 -13.48
C LEU A 12 -10.63 -3.51 -13.85
N ASN A 13 -10.92 -4.71 -13.36
CA ASN A 13 -10.17 -5.95 -13.53
C ASN A 13 -10.21 -6.51 -14.97
N LEU A 14 -11.02 -5.95 -15.88
CA LEU A 14 -11.22 -6.53 -17.22
C LEU A 14 -10.19 -6.11 -18.28
N LYS A 15 -9.33 -5.11 -18.02
CA LYS A 15 -8.31 -4.66 -18.99
C LYS A 15 -6.90 -4.86 -18.44
N SER A 16 -6.05 -5.56 -19.21
CA SER A 16 -4.67 -5.90 -18.83
C SER A 16 -3.81 -4.67 -18.45
N GLU A 17 -4.12 -3.50 -18.99
CA GLU A 17 -3.43 -2.24 -18.70
C GLU A 17 -3.57 -1.81 -17.22
N TYR A 18 -4.72 -2.08 -16.57
CA TYR A 18 -4.93 -1.73 -15.16
C TYR A 18 -4.18 -2.67 -14.19
N CYS A 19 -3.92 -3.92 -14.61
CA CYS A 19 -3.07 -4.85 -13.85
C CYS A 19 -1.69 -4.25 -13.60
N LEU A 20 -1.05 -3.73 -14.66
CA LEU A 20 0.28 -3.12 -14.55
C LEU A 20 0.25 -1.88 -13.65
N TYR A 21 -0.82 -1.08 -13.71
CA TYR A 21 -0.99 0.06 -12.81
C TYR A 21 -0.99 -0.36 -11.33
N PHE A 22 -1.80 -1.36 -10.94
CA PHE A 22 -1.82 -1.85 -9.55
C PHE A 22 -0.45 -2.41 -9.12
N TYR A 23 0.31 -3.02 -10.04
CA TYR A 23 1.66 -3.45 -9.77
C TYR A 23 2.60 -2.27 -9.47
N TYR A 24 2.63 -1.23 -10.32
CA TYR A 24 3.46 -0.05 -10.09
C TYR A 24 3.12 0.63 -8.77
N VAL A 25 1.82 0.80 -8.47
CA VAL A 25 1.35 1.38 -7.21
C VAL A 25 1.80 0.53 -6.02
N SER A 26 1.71 -0.80 -6.11
CA SER A 26 2.20 -1.69 -5.05
C SER A 26 3.71 -1.50 -4.81
N VAL A 27 4.53 -1.37 -5.85
CA VAL A 27 5.97 -1.16 -5.74
C VAL A 27 6.28 0.18 -5.06
N VAL A 28 5.54 1.25 -5.40
CA VAL A 28 5.71 2.56 -4.77
C VAL A 28 5.41 2.51 -3.27
N PHE A 29 4.28 1.89 -2.88
CA PHE A 29 3.94 1.75 -1.46
C PHE A 29 4.93 0.85 -0.71
N PHE A 30 5.49 -0.16 -1.36
CA PHE A 30 6.54 -0.99 -0.79
C PHE A 30 7.82 -0.18 -0.51
N ILE A 31 8.25 0.67 -1.46
CA ILE A 31 9.40 1.56 -1.27
C ILE A 31 9.14 2.56 -0.14
N MET A 32 7.94 3.15 -0.08
CA MET A 32 7.56 4.05 1.02
C MET A 32 7.59 3.32 2.37
N PHE A 33 7.05 2.11 2.46
CA PHE A 33 7.11 1.29 3.66
C PHE A 33 8.56 0.98 4.07
N ALA A 34 9.44 0.65 3.11
CA ALA A 34 10.85 0.42 3.36
C ALA A 34 11.55 1.69 3.90
N LEU A 35 11.30 2.86 3.31
CA LEU A 35 11.87 4.12 3.80
C LEU A 35 11.34 4.50 5.19
N SER A 36 10.04 4.34 5.43
CA SER A 36 9.43 4.61 6.73
C SER A 36 9.95 3.67 7.81
N SER A 37 10.15 2.39 7.50
CA SER A 37 10.70 1.42 8.45
C SER A 37 12.16 1.72 8.77
N LEU A 38 13.00 2.04 7.78
CA LEU A 38 14.39 2.44 8.01
C LEU A 38 14.47 3.72 8.86
N GLY A 39 13.64 4.72 8.57
CA GLY A 39 13.57 5.96 9.35
C GLY A 39 13.14 5.72 10.80
N PHE A 40 12.14 4.85 11.00
CA PHE A 40 11.69 4.45 12.33
C PHE A 40 12.78 3.72 13.11
N LEU A 41 13.43 2.71 12.51
CA LEU A 41 14.52 1.97 13.15
C LEU A 41 15.69 2.90 13.52
N ALA A 42 16.09 3.79 12.61
CA ALA A 42 17.16 4.74 12.85
C ALA A 42 16.83 5.69 14.02
N TYR A 43 15.58 6.16 14.10
CA TYR A 43 15.13 7.02 15.20
C TYR A 43 15.12 6.29 16.54
N VAL A 44 14.60 5.05 16.57
CA VAL A 44 14.55 4.23 17.79
C VAL A 44 15.95 3.91 18.30
N ILE A 45 16.88 3.52 17.42
CA ILE A 45 18.26 3.20 17.79
C ILE A 45 18.97 4.46 18.33
N LYS A 46 18.82 5.61 17.67
CA LYS A 46 19.50 6.85 18.07
C LYS A 46 18.94 7.48 19.35
N ASN A 47 17.64 7.31 19.61
CA ASN A 47 16.94 7.96 20.72
C ASN A 47 16.36 7.00 21.75
N PHE A 48 16.96 5.81 21.92
CA PHE A 48 16.43 4.70 22.73
C PHE A 48 16.01 5.10 24.16
N LYS A 49 16.64 6.12 24.76
CA LYS A 49 16.33 6.63 26.11
C LYS A 49 15.23 7.71 26.18
N LYS A 50 14.82 8.30 25.05
CA LYS A 50 13.88 9.44 24.97
C LYS A 50 12.71 9.19 24.01
N VAL A 51 12.42 7.93 23.70
CA VAL A 51 11.32 7.60 22.80
C VAL A 51 9.99 7.92 23.49
N LYS A 52 9.25 8.90 22.97
CA LYS A 52 7.89 9.20 23.43
C LYS A 52 6.92 8.15 22.90
N ALA A 53 5.99 7.71 23.75
CA ALA A 53 4.94 6.75 23.36
C ALA A 53 4.13 7.25 22.15
N ASP A 54 3.82 8.55 22.09
CA ASP A 54 3.09 9.17 20.96
C ASP A 54 3.82 8.99 19.61
N TYR A 55 5.15 9.06 19.61
CA TYR A 55 5.95 8.86 18.41
C TYR A 55 5.92 7.40 17.95
N LEU A 56 5.98 6.45 18.90
CA LEU A 56 5.88 5.02 18.60
C LEU A 56 4.52 4.69 17.99
N VAL A 57 3.43 5.15 18.61
CA VAL A 57 2.07 4.90 18.13
C VAL A 57 1.89 5.46 16.71
N ASN A 58 2.26 6.72 16.47
CA ASN A 58 2.15 7.33 15.14
C ASN A 58 3.00 6.60 14.10
N SER A 59 4.22 6.20 14.44
CA SER A 59 5.11 5.50 13.51
C SER A 59 4.60 4.10 13.18
N ILE A 60 4.08 3.37 14.17
CA ILE A 60 3.46 2.06 13.99
C ILE A 60 2.20 2.18 13.14
N SER A 61 1.34 3.17 13.39
CA SER A 61 0.16 3.44 12.56
C SER A 61 0.55 3.74 11.11
N LEU A 62 1.57 4.56 10.88
CA LEU A 62 2.06 4.87 9.52
C LEU A 62 2.59 3.62 8.81
N LEU A 63 3.38 2.79 9.52
CA LEU A 63 3.89 1.52 8.99
C LEU A 63 2.76 0.55 8.66
N LEU A 64 1.76 0.44 9.53
CA LEU A 64 0.61 -0.43 9.33
C LEU A 64 -0.23 0.04 8.14
N SER A 65 -0.49 1.35 8.02
CA SER A 65 -1.22 1.92 6.88
C SER A 65 -0.51 1.66 5.55
N THR A 66 0.79 1.94 5.47
CA THR A 66 1.58 1.72 4.24
C THR A 66 1.70 0.23 3.89
N PHE A 67 1.81 -0.64 4.90
CA PHE A 67 1.79 -2.09 4.72
C PHE A 67 0.45 -2.61 4.19
N ILE A 68 -0.67 -2.14 4.75
CA ILE A 68 -2.02 -2.50 4.28
C ILE A 68 -2.21 -2.02 2.84
N SER A 69 -1.80 -0.80 2.51
CA SER A 69 -1.85 -0.29 1.14
C SER A 69 -1.03 -1.13 0.17
N TYR A 70 0.18 -1.56 0.54
CA TYR A 70 0.97 -2.49 -0.27
C TYR A 70 0.23 -3.83 -0.48
N PHE A 71 -0.28 -4.43 0.59
CA PHE A 71 -0.94 -5.72 0.55
C PHE A 71 -2.23 -5.68 -0.28
N ALA A 72 -3.06 -4.66 -0.10
CA ALA A 72 -4.28 -4.46 -0.88
C ALA A 72 -3.98 -4.33 -2.39
N ASN A 73 -2.99 -3.52 -2.77
CA ASN A 73 -2.59 -3.37 -4.17
C ASN A 73 -2.00 -4.66 -4.76
N ARG A 74 -1.27 -5.46 -3.97
CA ARG A 74 -0.77 -6.77 -4.40
C ARG A 74 -1.90 -7.77 -4.62
N VAL A 75 -2.91 -7.80 -3.74
CA VAL A 75 -4.09 -8.65 -3.89
C VAL A 75 -4.87 -8.28 -5.14
N LEU A 76 -5.09 -6.99 -5.39
CA LEU A 76 -5.74 -6.50 -6.61
C LEU A 76 -4.98 -6.93 -7.87
N TYR A 77 -3.65 -6.82 -7.86
CA TYR A 77 -2.82 -7.31 -8.96
C TYR A 77 -2.98 -8.82 -9.20
N THR A 78 -2.95 -9.63 -8.13
CA THR A 78 -3.13 -11.09 -8.26
C THR A 78 -4.53 -11.48 -8.74
N MET A 79 -5.58 -10.79 -8.30
CA MET A 79 -6.94 -11.03 -8.77
C MET A 79 -7.11 -10.64 -10.24
N CYS A 80 -6.51 -9.53 -10.66
CA CYS A 80 -6.53 -9.09 -12.05
C CYS A 80 -5.81 -10.10 -12.97
N LEU A 81 -4.65 -10.64 -12.56
CA LEU A 81 -3.97 -11.70 -13.31
C LEU A 81 -4.78 -13.00 -13.40
N SER A 82 -5.48 -13.39 -12.33
CA SER A 82 -6.31 -14.59 -12.31
C SER A 82 -7.53 -14.49 -13.22
N ASN A 83 -8.07 -13.29 -13.45
CA ASN A 83 -9.21 -13.06 -14.34
C ASN A 83 -8.80 -12.96 -15.83
N LEU A 84 -7.52 -12.78 -16.14
CA LEU A 84 -6.97 -12.76 -17.50
C LEU A 84 -6.68 -14.15 -18.08
N LYS A 85 -6.92 -15.21 -17.29
CA LYS A 85 -6.68 -16.61 -17.63
C LYS A 85 -8.00 -17.36 -17.84
#